data_AF-A0A960JMX2-F1
#
_entry.id   AF-A0A960JMX2-F1
#
_cell.length_a   1.000
_cell.length_b   1.000
_cell.length_c   1.000
_cell.angle_alpha   90.00
_cell.angle_beta   90.00
_cell.angle_gamma   90.00
#
_symmetry.space_group_name_H-M   'P 1'
#
loop_
_entity.id
_entity.type
_entity.pdbx_description
1 polymer ?
#
loop_
_entity_poly.entity_id
_entity_poly.type
_entity_poly.pdbx_seq_one_letter_code
_entity_poly.pdbx_strand_id
1 'polypeptide(L)'
;MSRPNPSPHRRPESPGNHRRRSTLTMALVALLGALALGACGDTDTSNFTGEAAEGENVARDLGCAQCHSAVEGVNVMGPSWAGLAGSEVTLEDGSTVTADRAYLERSITDPSAEIVDGFKPIMPTVPLDDTQMDQVIAYIEALAADPPETAGD
;
A
#
# COMPACT_ATOMS: atom_id res chain seq x y z
N MET A 1 -44.75 -16.41 -38.48
CA MET A 1 -45.05 -17.82 -38.84
C MET A 1 -43.73 -18.59 -38.78
N SER A 2 -43.40 -19.32 -37.71
CA SER A 2 -43.84 -20.69 -37.39
C SER A 2 -42.87 -21.79 -37.86
N ARG A 3 -41.94 -22.14 -36.94
CA ARG A 3 -41.44 -23.51 -36.59
C ARG A 3 -40.62 -24.29 -37.66
N PRO A 4 -39.89 -25.40 -37.33
CA PRO A 4 -39.68 -26.07 -36.03
C PRO A 4 -38.23 -26.50 -35.68
N ASN A 5 -38.04 -26.88 -34.41
CA ASN A 5 -37.02 -27.81 -33.86
C ASN A 5 -37.25 -29.24 -34.37
N PRO A 6 -36.22 -30.07 -34.57
CA PRO A 6 -36.16 -31.28 -33.73
C PRO A 6 -34.72 -31.71 -33.30
N SER A 7 -34.61 -32.03 -32.01
CA SER A 7 -33.65 -32.98 -31.42
C SER A 7 -33.94 -34.41 -31.93
N PRO A 8 -33.34 -35.50 -31.40
CA PRO A 8 -32.09 -35.73 -30.65
C PRO A 8 -31.21 -36.75 -31.41
N HIS A 9 -30.10 -37.25 -30.87
CA HIS A 9 -29.78 -38.70 -30.92
C HIS A 9 -28.56 -39.02 -30.03
N ARG A 10 -28.85 -39.86 -29.03
CA ARG A 10 -27.93 -40.54 -28.14
C ARG A 10 -26.88 -41.32 -28.94
N ARG A 11 -25.65 -41.38 -28.43
CA ARG A 11 -24.72 -42.48 -28.72
C ARG A 11 -24.28 -43.14 -27.40
N PRO A 12 -24.03 -44.45 -27.44
CA PRO A 12 -24.15 -45.34 -26.30
C PRO A 12 -22.89 -45.45 -25.46
N GLU A 13 -23.15 -45.91 -24.26
CA GLU A 13 -22.27 -46.35 -23.18
C GLU A 13 -21.23 -47.37 -23.70
N SER A 14 -19.96 -47.16 -23.36
CA SER A 14 -18.91 -48.14 -23.63
C SER A 14 -18.68 -48.97 -22.35
N PRO A 15 -18.80 -50.32 -22.42
CA PRO A 15 -18.69 -51.16 -21.25
C PRO A 15 -17.23 -51.33 -20.82
N GLY A 16 -17.03 -51.41 -19.51
CA GLY A 16 -15.75 -51.60 -18.87
C GLY A 16 -15.03 -52.88 -19.34
N ASN A 17 -13.70 -52.78 -19.41
CA ASN A 17 -12.85 -53.96 -19.38
C ASN A 17 -12.07 -53.98 -18.07
N HIS A 18 -12.23 -55.12 -17.41
CA HIS A 18 -11.67 -55.46 -16.13
C HIS A 18 -10.20 -55.84 -16.23
N ARG A 19 -9.57 -55.73 -15.05
CA ARG A 19 -8.29 -56.35 -14.64
C ARG A 19 -7.09 -55.53 -15.16
N ARG A 20 -6.13 -55.20 -14.32
CA ARG A 20 -5.52 -56.10 -13.34
C ARG A 20 -5.07 -55.32 -12.11
N ARG A 21 -5.48 -55.88 -10.96
CA ARG A 21 -4.86 -55.69 -9.66
C ARG A 21 -3.34 -55.79 -9.82
N SER A 22 -2.63 -54.72 -9.49
CA SER A 22 -1.21 -54.80 -9.14
C SER A 22 -1.05 -54.20 -7.75
N THR A 23 -0.97 -55.10 -6.77
CA THR A 23 -0.44 -54.86 -5.43
C THR A 23 1.02 -54.41 -5.51
N LEU A 24 1.55 -53.76 -4.47
CA LEU A 24 2.93 -53.23 -4.28
C LEU A 24 3.00 -51.72 -4.61
N THR A 25 3.11 -50.75 -3.70
CA THR A 25 3.74 -50.69 -2.38
C THR A 25 3.06 -49.55 -1.58
N MET A 26 2.39 -49.88 -0.49
CA MET A 26 1.90 -48.90 0.49
C MET A 26 2.70 -49.12 1.78
N ALA A 27 3.83 -48.43 1.89
CA ALA A 27 4.48 -48.18 3.17
C ALA A 27 5.58 -47.12 3.01
N LEU A 28 5.55 -46.14 3.92
CA LEU A 28 6.72 -45.46 4.47
C LEU A 28 7.18 -44.12 3.85
N VAL A 29 6.35 -43.08 3.97
CA VAL A 29 6.83 -41.73 4.38
C VAL A 29 5.82 -41.13 5.36
N ALA A 30 5.79 -41.69 6.57
CA ALA A 30 5.24 -41.03 7.75
C ALA A 30 6.43 -40.77 8.69
N LEU A 31 7.11 -39.65 8.46
CA LEU A 31 7.99 -38.97 9.40
C LEU A 31 7.51 -37.51 9.36
N LEU A 32 6.55 -37.12 10.21
CA LEU A 32 6.84 -36.48 11.49
C LEU A 32 7.85 -35.32 11.35
N GLY A 33 7.57 -34.40 10.43
CA GLY A 33 8.04 -33.02 10.53
C GLY A 33 7.15 -32.28 11.53
N ALA A 34 7.57 -32.30 12.78
CA ALA A 34 6.93 -31.61 13.89
C ALA A 34 6.85 -30.09 13.66
N LEU A 35 5.71 -29.52 14.04
CA LEU A 35 5.51 -28.18 14.60
C LEU A 35 6.48 -27.08 14.12
N ALA A 36 6.05 -26.33 13.09
CA ALA A 36 6.33 -24.90 13.01
C ALA A 36 5.10 -24.15 13.54
N LEU A 37 4.93 -24.11 14.88
CA LEU A 37 4.13 -23.06 15.52
C LEU A 37 5.08 -21.88 15.75
N GLY A 38 4.79 -20.74 15.11
CA GLY A 38 5.42 -19.47 15.45
C GLY A 38 5.96 -18.67 14.28
N ALA A 39 5.09 -18.27 13.36
CA ALA A 39 5.31 -17.09 12.54
C ALA A 39 3.98 -16.35 12.36
N CYS A 40 3.43 -15.82 13.46
CA CYS A 40 2.64 -14.60 13.37
C CYS A 40 3.66 -13.45 13.33
N GLY A 41 4.42 -13.37 12.24
CA GLY A 41 5.04 -12.12 11.84
C GLY A 41 4.03 -11.47 10.93
N ASP A 42 3.16 -10.62 11.49
CA ASP A 42 2.49 -9.60 10.68
C ASP A 42 3.65 -8.76 10.12
N THR A 43 4.06 -9.10 8.91
CA THR A 43 5.06 -8.31 8.21
C THR A 43 4.24 -7.17 7.66
N ASP A 44 4.05 -6.12 8.46
CA ASP A 44 3.82 -4.79 7.92
C ASP A 44 5.01 -4.57 6.97
N THR A 45 4.78 -4.78 5.68
CA THR A 45 5.78 -4.63 4.62
C THR A 45 6.03 -3.14 4.39
N SER A 46 6.53 -2.45 5.42
CA SER A 46 7.15 -1.14 5.24
C SER A 46 8.41 -1.34 4.41
N ASN A 47 8.60 -0.50 3.39
CA ASN A 47 9.88 -0.44 2.67
C ASN A 47 10.93 0.37 3.45
N PHE A 48 10.53 0.96 4.58
CA PHE A 48 11.37 1.79 5.43
C PHE A 48 11.81 1.02 6.67
N THR A 49 12.84 1.54 7.35
CA THR A 49 13.33 0.99 8.61
C THR A 49 13.50 2.10 9.63
N GLY A 50 13.52 1.74 10.92
CA GLY A 50 13.71 2.72 12.00
C GLY A 50 12.57 3.74 12.07
N GLU A 51 12.94 5.00 12.28
CA GLU A 51 11.99 6.10 12.53
C GLU A 51 11.04 6.37 11.36
N ALA A 52 11.51 6.22 10.12
CA ALA A 52 10.66 6.36 8.93
C ALA A 52 9.60 5.25 8.83
N ALA A 53 9.89 4.03 9.28
CA ALA A 53 8.89 2.95 9.33
C ALA A 53 7.80 3.24 10.37
N GLU A 54 8.19 3.78 11.53
CA GLU A 54 7.21 4.24 12.52
C GLU A 54 6.42 5.45 12.01
N GLY A 55 7.05 6.35 11.25
CA GLY A 55 6.37 7.46 10.58
C GLY A 55 5.33 7.01 9.57
N GLU A 56 5.62 5.96 8.81
CA GLU A 56 4.63 5.33 7.92
C GLU A 56 3.43 4.81 8.71
N ASN A 57 3.67 4.16 9.85
CA ASN A 57 2.61 3.70 10.76
C ASN A 57 1.79 4.87 11.29
N VAL A 58 2.42 5.94 11.78
CA VAL A 58 1.72 7.14 12.27
C VAL A 58 0.89 7.77 11.15
N ALA A 59 1.44 7.92 9.95
CA ALA A 59 0.73 8.48 8.80
C ALA A 59 -0.49 7.64 8.39
N ARG A 60 -0.41 6.31 8.50
CA ARG A 60 -1.55 5.40 8.29
C ARG A 60 -2.58 5.55 9.40
N ASP A 61 -2.15 5.43 10.65
CA ASP A 61 -3.03 5.30 11.81
C ASP A 61 -3.75 6.61 12.13
N LEU A 62 -3.12 7.76 11.85
CA LEU A 62 -3.72 9.09 11.99
C LEU A 62 -4.45 9.57 10.71
N GLY A 63 -4.45 8.76 9.65
CA GLY A 63 -5.22 9.00 8.43
C GLY A 63 -4.59 9.98 7.43
N CYS A 64 -3.34 10.38 7.61
CA CYS A 64 -2.61 11.22 6.65
C CYS A 64 -2.54 10.55 5.26
N ALA A 65 -2.29 9.24 5.24
CA ALA A 65 -2.21 8.42 4.03
C ALA A 65 -3.52 8.36 3.21
N GLN A 66 -4.64 8.81 3.77
CA GLN A 66 -5.91 8.89 3.05
C GLN A 66 -5.98 10.10 2.11
N CYS A 67 -5.14 11.11 2.33
CA CYS A 67 -5.12 12.35 1.56
C CYS A 67 -3.79 12.59 0.84
N HIS A 68 -2.70 12.08 1.39
CA HIS A 68 -1.34 12.21 0.87
C HIS A 68 -0.81 10.85 0.41
N SER A 69 -0.38 10.78 -0.84
CA SER A 69 0.20 9.56 -1.41
C SER A 69 1.70 9.49 -1.13
N ALA A 70 2.20 8.28 -0.96
CA ALA A 70 3.63 7.97 -0.99
C ALA A 70 4.18 7.77 -2.42
N VAL A 71 3.32 7.83 -3.44
CA VAL A 71 3.69 7.58 -4.84
C VAL A 71 3.83 8.90 -5.60
N GLU A 72 4.93 9.04 -6.34
CA GLU A 72 5.22 10.23 -7.14
C GLU A 72 4.10 10.54 -8.15
N GLY A 73 3.71 11.81 -8.24
CA GLY A 73 2.68 12.30 -9.16
C GLY A 73 1.24 11.88 -8.81
N VAL A 74 1.03 11.06 -7.78
CA VAL A 74 -0.31 10.63 -7.35
C VAL A 74 -0.83 11.56 -6.26
N ASN A 75 -1.65 12.54 -6.64
CA ASN A 75 -2.36 13.40 -5.69
C ASN A 75 -3.75 12.85 -5.40
N VAL A 76 -4.17 12.81 -4.13
CA VAL A 76 -5.51 12.30 -3.75
C VAL A 76 -6.43 13.46 -3.36
N MET A 77 -6.17 14.05 -2.20
CA MET A 77 -6.83 15.26 -1.71
C MET A 77 -5.80 16.35 -1.39
N GLY A 78 -4.63 15.93 -0.92
CA GLY A 78 -3.43 16.75 -0.80
C GLY A 78 -2.34 16.30 -1.79
N PRO A 79 -1.21 17.02 -1.82
CA PRO A 79 -0.07 16.65 -2.65
C PRO A 79 0.56 15.32 -2.19
N SER A 80 1.17 14.61 -3.14
CA SER A 80 2.08 13.50 -2.84
C SER A 80 3.25 13.97 -1.97
N TRP A 81 3.72 13.09 -1.08
CA TRP A 81 4.92 13.30 -0.28
C TRP A 81 6.19 12.79 -0.96
N ALA A 82 6.07 11.97 -2.01
CA ALA A 82 7.22 11.48 -2.76
C ALA A 82 8.02 12.65 -3.35
N GLY A 83 9.31 12.73 -3.00
CA GLY A 83 10.18 13.83 -3.43
C GLY A 83 9.85 15.20 -2.82
N LEU A 84 8.95 15.29 -1.84
CA LEU A 84 8.53 16.59 -1.28
C LEU A 84 9.64 17.24 -0.45
N ALA A 85 10.27 16.50 0.47
CA ALA A 85 11.26 17.06 1.37
C ALA A 85 12.45 17.67 0.60
N GLY A 86 12.77 18.92 0.91
CA GLY A 86 13.84 19.68 0.25
C GLY A 86 13.50 20.21 -1.16
N SER A 87 12.30 19.94 -1.68
CA SER A 87 11.83 20.51 -2.94
C SER A 87 11.34 21.95 -2.79
N GLU A 88 11.20 22.66 -3.90
CA GLU A 88 10.54 23.98 -3.94
C GLU A 88 9.04 23.81 -4.13
N VAL A 89 8.25 24.36 -3.22
CA VAL A 89 6.78 24.33 -3.22
C VAL A 89 6.25 25.70 -3.61
N THR A 90 5.38 25.76 -4.62
CA THR A 90 4.66 26.98 -4.97
C THR A 90 3.37 27.08 -4.16
N LEU A 91 3.11 28.23 -3.54
CA LEU A 91 1.92 28.48 -2.73
C LEU A 91 0.82 29.17 -3.55
N GLU A 92 -0.43 29.15 -3.04
CA GLU A 92 -1.61 29.74 -3.69
C GLU A 92 -1.43 31.25 -4.00
N ASP A 93 -0.61 31.96 -3.21
CA ASP A 93 -0.30 33.39 -3.43
C ASP A 93 0.78 33.63 -4.51
N GLY A 94 1.33 32.56 -5.10
CA GLY A 94 2.37 32.58 -6.12
C GLY A 94 3.79 32.69 -5.56
N SER A 95 3.98 32.73 -4.24
CA SER A 95 5.30 32.64 -3.63
C SER A 95 5.84 31.21 -3.67
N THR A 96 7.14 31.05 -3.39
CA THR A 96 7.80 29.75 -3.33
C THR A 96 8.52 29.60 -2.00
N VAL A 97 8.41 28.41 -1.41
CA VAL A 97 9.07 28.02 -0.16
C VAL A 97 9.77 26.68 -0.34
N THR A 98 10.91 26.49 0.32
CA THR A 98 11.55 25.18 0.40
C THR A 98 10.79 24.31 1.39
N ALA A 99 10.48 23.07 1.02
CA ALA A 99 9.86 22.08 1.90
C ALA A 99 10.89 21.48 2.89
N ASP A 100 11.46 22.34 3.72
CA ASP A 100 12.33 21.97 4.82
C ASP A 100 11.54 21.48 6.04
N ARG A 101 12.24 21.03 7.08
CA ARG A 101 11.61 20.55 8.32
C ARG A 101 10.66 21.58 8.94
N ALA A 102 11.04 22.86 8.96
CA ALA A 102 10.23 23.90 9.60
C ALA A 102 8.94 24.17 8.81
N TYR A 103 8.99 24.07 7.48
CA TYR A 103 7.80 24.06 6.63
C TYR A 103 6.92 22.84 6.92
N LEU A 104 7.48 21.63 6.95
CA LEU A 104 6.73 20.40 7.19
C LEU A 104 6.03 20.40 8.57
N GLU A 105 6.74 20.78 9.64
CA GLU A 105 6.16 20.93 10.99
C GLU A 105 5.01 21.95 11.00
N ARG A 106 5.20 23.08 10.32
CA ARG A 106 4.18 24.13 10.22
C ARG A 106 2.97 23.68 9.42
N SER A 107 3.15 22.99 8.30
CA SER A 107 2.05 22.44 7.50
C SER A 107 1.23 21.40 8.27
N ILE A 108 1.84 20.67 9.21
CA ILE A 108 1.12 19.71 10.06
C ILE A 108 0.38 20.43 11.21
N THR A 109 1.03 21.40 11.84
CA THR A 109 0.50 22.08 13.04
C THR A 109 -0.49 23.22 12.71
N ASP A 110 -0.26 23.95 11.63
CA ASP A 110 -1.13 24.98 11.06
C ASP A 110 -1.28 24.78 9.54
N PRO A 111 -2.09 23.79 9.11
CA PRO A 111 -2.28 23.43 7.70
C PRO A 111 -2.90 24.53 6.84
N SER A 112 -3.40 25.61 7.44
CA SER A 112 -3.99 26.74 6.75
C SER A 112 -3.03 27.92 6.54
N ALA A 113 -1.84 27.87 7.13
CA ALA A 113 -0.86 28.95 7.07
C ALA A 113 -0.30 29.15 5.65
N GLU A 114 0.01 28.05 4.96
CA GLU A 114 0.63 28.04 3.64
C GLU A 114 -0.01 26.94 2.80
N ILE A 115 -0.85 27.34 1.86
CA ILE A 115 -1.60 26.41 0.99
C ILE A 115 -0.82 26.22 -0.30
N VAL A 116 -0.50 24.96 -0.62
CA VAL A 116 0.13 24.61 -1.90
C VAL A 116 -0.78 24.97 -3.06
N ASP A 117 -0.21 25.58 -4.11
CA ASP A 117 -0.96 25.96 -5.31
C ASP A 117 -1.75 24.78 -5.89
N GLY A 118 -2.99 25.03 -6.30
CA GLY A 118 -3.91 24.02 -6.82
C GLY A 118 -4.59 23.11 -5.78
N PHE A 119 -4.30 23.24 -4.49
CA PHE A 119 -4.96 22.49 -3.42
C PHE A 119 -5.94 23.34 -2.60
N LYS A 120 -6.92 22.68 -1.98
CA LYS A 120 -7.90 23.34 -1.10
C LYS A 120 -7.44 23.29 0.36
N PRO A 121 -7.78 24.28 1.20
CA PRO A 121 -7.49 24.26 2.63
C PRO A 121 -8.41 23.29 3.38
N ILE A 122 -8.25 22.00 3.12
CA ILE A 122 -9.05 20.91 3.71
C ILE A 122 -8.23 20.00 4.63
N MET A 123 -6.90 20.18 4.69
CA MET A 123 -6.04 19.39 5.57
C MET A 123 -6.42 19.69 7.02
N PRO A 124 -6.83 18.66 7.81
CA PRO A 124 -7.23 18.85 9.19
C PRO A 124 -6.00 19.04 10.08
N THR A 125 -6.17 19.76 11.18
CA THR A 125 -5.19 19.72 12.28
C THR A 125 -5.30 18.37 12.98
N VAL A 126 -4.20 17.62 12.99
CA VAL A 126 -4.08 16.35 13.71
C VAL A 126 -3.12 16.57 14.89
N PRO A 127 -3.52 16.27 16.14
CA PRO A 127 -2.62 16.41 17.28
C PRO A 127 -1.57 15.29 17.25
N LEU A 128 -0.30 15.67 17.12
CA LEU A 128 0.86 14.79 17.24
C LEU A 128 1.65 15.19 18.48
N ASP A 129 2.21 14.22 19.19
CA ASP A 129 3.30 14.50 20.12
C ASP A 129 4.64 14.69 19.37
N ASP A 130 5.67 15.13 20.09
CA ASP A 130 6.99 15.43 19.49
C ASP A 130 7.59 14.20 18.79
N THR A 131 7.40 12.99 19.35
CA THR A 131 7.93 11.75 18.75
C THR A 131 7.19 11.40 17.47
N GLN A 132 5.87 11.52 17.46
CA GLN A 132 5.06 11.30 16.26
C GLN A 132 5.36 12.32 15.15
N MET A 133 5.60 13.58 15.53
CA MET A 133 6.02 14.62 14.60
C MET A 133 7.34 14.25 13.94
N ASP A 134 8.34 13.88 14.74
CA ASP A 134 9.66 13.50 14.24
C ASP A 134 9.57 12.28 13.31
N GLN A 135 8.77 11.28 13.69
CA GLN A 135 8.51 10.07 12.90
C GLN A 135 7.88 10.38 11.55
N VAL A 136 6.78 11.15 11.51
CA VAL A 136 6.09 11.48 10.24
C VAL A 136 7.01 12.28 9.32
N ILE A 137 7.79 13.21 9.86
CA ILE A 137 8.74 13.98 9.05
C ILE A 137 9.85 13.08 8.52
N ALA A 138 10.39 12.17 9.34
CA ALA A 138 11.38 11.19 8.89
C ALA A 138 10.83 10.31 7.75
N TYR A 139 9.55 9.97 7.78
CA TYR A 139 8.90 9.25 6.69
C TYR A 139 8.79 10.10 5.41
N ILE A 140 8.38 11.37 5.52
CA ILE A 140 8.32 12.29 4.36
C ILE A 140 9.72 12.51 3.76
N GLU A 141 10.75 12.64 4.60
CA GLU A 141 12.15 12.76 4.19
C GLU A 141 12.64 11.47 3.50
N ALA A 142 12.28 10.30 4.03
CA ALA A 142 12.63 9.01 3.42
C ALA A 142 11.99 8.83 2.03
N LEU A 143 10.76 9.29 1.84
CA LEU A 143 10.07 9.31 0.54
C LEU A 143 10.73 10.24 -0.49
N ALA A 144 11.58 11.17 -0.06
CA ALA A 144 12.37 11.99 -0.97
C ALA A 144 13.71 11.32 -1.35
N ALA A 145 14.27 10.50 -0.47
CA ALA A 145 15.53 9.78 -0.72
C ALA A 145 15.32 8.55 -1.62
N ASP A 146 14.29 7.75 -1.34
CA ASP A 146 14.00 6.48 -2.01
C ASP A 146 12.47 6.32 -2.19
N PRO A 147 11.85 6.96 -3.21
CA PRO A 147 10.42 6.84 -3.44
C PRO A 147 10.05 5.37 -3.75
N PRO A 148 8.93 4.83 -3.23
CA PRO A 148 8.53 3.46 -3.52
C PRO A 148 8.33 3.29 -5.03
N GLU A 149 9.01 2.29 -5.61
CA GLU A 149 8.93 2.06 -7.06
C GLU A 149 7.47 1.95 -7.51
N THR A 150 7.12 2.73 -8.53
CA THR A 150 5.77 2.76 -9.09
C THR A 150 5.36 1.35 -9.54
N ALA A 151 4.25 0.84 -9.03
CA ALA A 151 3.65 -0.39 -9.52
C ALA A 151 3.15 -0.20 -10.96
N GLY A 152 3.99 -0.51 -11.95
CA GLY A 152 3.63 -0.41 -13.36
C GLY A 152 4.71 -0.93 -14.32
N ASP A 153 4.56 -2.19 -14.72
CA ASP A 153 4.87 -2.71 -16.07
C ASP A 153 3.59 -3.39 -16.61
#